data_AF-A0A918DJL4-F1
#
_entry.id   AF-A0A918DJL4-F1
#
_cell.length_a   1.000
_cell.length_b   1.000
_cell.length_c   1.000
_cell.angle_alpha   90.00
_cell.angle_beta   90.00
_cell.angle_gamma   90.00
#
_symmetry.space_group_name_H-M   'P 1'
#
loop_
_entity.id
_entity.type
_entity.pdbx_description
1 polymer ?
#
loop_
_entity_poly.entity_id
_entity_poly.type
_entity_poly.pdbx_seq_one_letter_code
_entity_poly.pdbx_strand_id
1 'polypeptide(L)'
;MQWYVMSLGDALLAQSKLTEVQEMLTLVWQAAERPVDMQAGYCFRGEGLHCQIELYLSEPLQLAVDFPAARRCGAPPADFQSLLGDSPFAAV
;
A
#
# COMPACT_ATOMS: atom_id res chain seq x y z
N MET A 1 -6.48 -0.45 14.44
CA MET A 1 -6.14 0.08 13.09
C MET A 1 -6.72 -0.85 12.05
N GLN A 2 -7.60 -0.33 11.19
CA GLN A 2 -8.09 -1.07 10.02
C GLN A 2 -7.14 -0.86 8.86
N TRP A 3 -6.92 -1.93 8.10
CA TRP A 3 -6.12 -1.92 6.89
C TRP A 3 -6.99 -2.25 5.69
N TYR A 4 -6.55 -1.79 4.54
CA TYR A 4 -7.18 -2.05 3.26
C TYR A 4 -6.14 -2.63 2.32
N VAL A 5 -6.57 -3.59 1.50
CA VAL A 5 -5.73 -4.22 0.48
C VAL A 5 -6.37 -4.09 -0.89
N MET A 6 -5.56 -3.84 -1.91
CA MET A 6 -5.96 -3.92 -3.32
C MET A 6 -4.88 -4.60 -4.14
N SER A 7 -5.29 -5.40 -5.12
CA SER A 7 -4.33 -5.97 -6.08
C SER A 7 -4.06 -4.96 -7.19
N LEU A 8 -2.78 -4.69 -7.48
CA LEU A 8 -2.32 -3.88 -8.61
C LEU A 8 -2.22 -4.69 -9.91
N GLY A 9 -2.43 -6.01 -9.83
CA GLY A 9 -2.32 -6.95 -10.95
C GLY A 9 -0.94 -7.59 -11.07
N ASP A 10 -0.65 -8.15 -12.25
CA ASP A 10 0.60 -8.88 -12.53
C ASP A 10 1.82 -7.96 -12.45
N ALA A 11 2.87 -8.41 -11.74
CA ALA A 11 4.09 -7.68 -11.42
C ALA A 11 4.77 -7.01 -12.62
N LEU A 12 4.71 -7.65 -13.80
CA LEU A 12 5.31 -7.13 -15.04
C LEU A 12 4.68 -5.83 -15.54
N LEU A 13 3.37 -5.64 -15.31
CA LEU A 13 2.65 -4.40 -15.64
C LEU A 13 2.41 -3.54 -14.38
N ALA A 14 2.49 -4.15 -13.21
CA ALA A 14 2.21 -3.49 -11.94
C ALA A 14 3.38 -2.65 -11.42
N GLN A 15 4.60 -2.79 -11.95
CA GLN A 15 5.72 -1.91 -11.56
C GLN A 15 5.44 -0.43 -11.92
N SER A 16 4.96 -0.17 -13.14
CA SER A 16 4.59 1.18 -13.58
C SER A 16 3.40 1.72 -12.79
N LYS A 17 2.37 0.88 -12.56
CA LYS A 17 1.22 1.24 -11.72
C LYS A 17 1.61 1.49 -10.27
N LEU A 18 2.57 0.73 -9.74
CA LEU A 18 3.07 0.92 -8.38
C LEU A 18 3.75 2.28 -8.26
N THR A 19 4.57 2.68 -9.25
CA THR A 19 5.16 4.02 -9.28
C THR A 19 4.10 5.11 -9.34
N GLU A 20 3.11 5.00 -10.24
CA GLU A 20 2.00 5.96 -10.34
C GLU A 20 1.21 6.08 -9.04
N VAL A 21 0.90 4.94 -8.41
CA VAL A 21 0.19 4.89 -7.14
C VAL A 21 1.05 5.47 -6.01
N GLN A 22 2.34 5.16 -5.98
CA GLN A 22 3.27 5.72 -4.99
C GLN A 22 3.35 7.24 -5.10
N GLU A 23 3.44 7.79 -6.32
CA GLU A 23 3.45 9.24 -6.54
C GLU A 23 2.14 9.87 -6.05
N MET A 24 1.00 9.31 -6.43
CA MET A 24 -0.32 9.76 -5.97
C MET A 24 -0.45 9.72 -4.44
N LEU A 25 -0.06 8.61 -3.81
CA LEU A 25 -0.10 8.48 -2.36
C LEU A 25 0.85 9.47 -1.68
N THR A 26 2.02 9.73 -2.28
CA THR A 26 3.00 10.70 -1.76
C THR A 26 2.41 12.10 -1.76
N LEU A 27 1.72 12.49 -2.84
CA LEU A 27 1.05 13.79 -2.94
C LEU A 27 -0.04 13.96 -1.88
N VAL A 28 -0.86 12.93 -1.68
CA VAL A 28 -1.92 12.94 -0.65
C VAL A 28 -1.33 13.00 0.76
N TRP A 29 -0.29 12.21 1.02
CA TRP A 29 0.40 12.21 2.31
C TRP A 29 1.07 13.56 2.61
N GLN A 30 1.68 14.19 1.62
CA GLN A 30 2.25 15.53 1.74
C GLN A 30 1.18 16.61 1.94
N ALA A 31 0.06 16.53 1.21
CA ALA A 31 -1.06 17.45 1.35
C ALA A 31 -1.74 17.36 2.74
N ALA A 32 -1.72 16.17 3.36
CA ALA A 32 -2.21 15.93 4.71
C ALA A 32 -1.21 16.27 5.83
N GLU A 33 -0.09 16.93 5.51
CA GLU A 33 0.99 17.27 6.46
C GLU A 33 1.73 16.07 7.07
N ARG A 34 1.81 14.95 6.34
CA ARG A 34 2.59 13.75 6.70
C ARG A 34 2.22 13.15 8.06
N PRO A 35 0.94 12.79 8.27
CA PRO A 35 0.52 12.21 9.53
C PRO A 35 1.11 10.82 9.71
N VAL A 36 1.53 10.49 10.94
CA VAL A 36 2.15 9.20 11.30
C VAL A 36 1.18 8.01 11.14
N ASP A 37 -0.12 8.30 11.17
CA ASP A 37 -1.18 7.30 11.04
C ASP A 37 -1.47 6.93 9.58
N MET A 38 -0.93 7.69 8.60
CA MET A 38 -1.03 7.38 7.17
C MET A 38 0.18 6.55 6.73
N GLN A 39 -0.06 5.25 6.60
CA GLN A 39 0.91 4.28 6.13
C GLN A 39 0.41 3.60 4.86
N ALA A 40 1.35 3.32 3.96
CA ALA A 40 1.15 2.50 2.78
C ALA A 40 2.34 1.60 2.53
N GLY A 41 2.10 0.46 1.92
CA GLY A 41 3.15 -0.42 1.44
C GLY A 41 2.58 -1.51 0.55
N TYR A 42 3.42 -2.45 0.16
CA TYR A 42 3.02 -3.52 -0.74
C TYR A 42 3.71 -4.83 -0.40
N CYS A 43 3.08 -5.92 -0.83
CA CYS A 43 3.62 -7.26 -0.76
C CYS A 43 3.56 -7.91 -2.15
N PHE A 44 4.54 -8.75 -2.44
CA PHE A 44 4.50 -9.62 -3.59
C PHE A 44 3.77 -10.92 -3.23
N ARG A 45 2.79 -11.32 -4.03
CA ARG A 45 1.97 -12.51 -3.81
C ARG A 45 1.93 -13.33 -5.08
N GLY A 46 2.46 -14.55 -5.02
CA GLY A 46 2.45 -15.50 -6.14
C GLY A 46 3.66 -16.42 -6.13
N GLU A 47 3.55 -17.54 -6.83
CA GLU A 47 4.65 -18.49 -7.06
C GLU A 47 4.97 -18.56 -8.57
N GLY A 48 6.24 -18.48 -8.94
CA GLY A 48 6.68 -18.59 -10.33
C GLY A 48 6.44 -17.31 -11.16
N LEU A 49 5.85 -17.47 -12.35
CA LEU A 49 5.69 -16.40 -13.36
C LEU A 49 4.49 -15.45 -13.10
N HIS A 50 3.59 -15.80 -12.19
CA HIS A 50 2.39 -15.02 -11.86
C HIS A 50 2.53 -14.37 -10.50
N CYS A 51 3.51 -13.49 -10.38
CA CYS A 51 3.66 -12.66 -9.19
C CYS A 51 2.70 -11.47 -9.30
N GLN A 52 1.88 -11.25 -8.29
CA GLN A 52 0.97 -10.11 -8.18
C GLN A 52 1.46 -9.16 -7.08
N ILE A 53 1.19 -7.88 -7.24
CA ILE A 53 1.48 -6.89 -6.21
C ILE A 53 0.19 -6.56 -5.48
N GLU A 54 0.17 -6.80 -4.17
CA GLU A 54 -0.89 -6.34 -3.29
C GLU A 54 -0.43 -5.07 -2.57
N LEU A 55 -1.17 -3.98 -2.76
CA LEU A 55 -0.98 -2.72 -2.05
C LEU A 55 -1.83 -2.72 -0.79
N TYR A 56 -1.21 -2.34 0.32
CA TYR A 56 -1.81 -2.22 1.64
C TYR A 56 -1.82 -0.76 2.09
N LEU A 57 -2.94 -0.32 2.62
CA LEU A 57 -3.21 1.06 2.99
C LEU A 57 -3.82 1.12 4.39
N SER A 58 -3.34 2.06 5.19
CA SER A 58 -4.00 2.45 6.43
C SER A 58 -5.37 3.08 6.17
N GLU A 59 -6.31 2.94 7.11
CA GLU A 59 -7.64 3.55 7.04
C GLU A 59 -7.65 5.06 6.69
N PRO A 60 -6.90 5.95 7.36
CA PRO A 60 -6.92 7.38 7.02
C PRO A 60 -6.42 7.65 5.60
N LEU A 61 -5.46 6.86 5.11
CA LEU A 61 -4.94 7.02 3.76
C LEU A 61 -5.94 6.52 2.72
N GLN A 62 -6.60 5.38 2.97
CA GLN A 62 -7.69 4.88 2.13
C GLN A 62 -8.85 5.88 2.06
N LEU A 63 -9.21 6.53 3.17
CA LEU A 63 -10.26 7.56 3.17
C LEU A 63 -9.88 8.80 2.36
N ALA A 64 -8.58 9.11 2.27
CA ALA A 64 -8.09 10.25 1.51
C ALA A 64 -8.00 9.96 0.00
N VAL A 65 -7.60 8.74 -0.39
CA VAL A 65 -7.45 8.35 -1.82
C VAL A 65 -8.69 7.70 -2.42
N ASP A 66 -9.55 7.13 -1.58
CA ASP A 66 -10.81 6.47 -1.94
C ASP A 66 -10.68 5.45 -3.08
N PHE A 67 -9.73 4.51 -2.98
CA PHE A 67 -9.61 3.47 -4.00
C PHE A 67 -10.81 2.52 -3.97
N PRO A 68 -11.61 2.43 -5.05
CA PRO A 68 -12.84 1.63 -5.05
C PRO A 68 -12.57 0.12 -5.05
N ALA A 69 -11.38 -0.30 -5.50
CA ALA A 69 -10.96 -1.70 -5.50
C ALA A 69 -10.35 -2.16 -4.16
N ALA A 70 -10.16 -1.24 -3.21
CA ALA A 70 -9.58 -1.57 -1.92
C ALA A 70 -10.64 -2.21 -1.01
N ARG A 71 -10.29 -3.37 -0.44
CA ARG A 71 -11.13 -4.10 0.50
C ARG A 71 -10.52 -4.07 1.88
N ARG A 72 -11.35 -4.05 2.92
CA ARG A 72 -10.88 -4.20 4.30
C ARG A 72 -10.14 -5.52 4.48
N CYS A 73 -9.03 -5.47 5.20
CA CYS A 73 -8.22 -6.64 5.54
C CYS A 73 -7.69 -6.56 6.97
N GLY A 74 -7.04 -7.64 7.40
CA GLY A 74 -6.26 -7.67 8.64
C GLY A 74 -4.95 -6.89 8.50
N ALA A 75 -4.11 -6.97 9.53
CA ALA A 75 -2.78 -6.37 9.50
C ALA A 75 -1.97 -6.84 8.29
N PRO A 76 -1.10 -5.98 7.72
CA PRO A 76 -0.29 -6.36 6.59
C PRO A 76 0.65 -7.52 6.95
N PRO A 77 1.05 -8.31 5.96
CA PRO A 77 1.97 -9.42 6.15
C PRO A 77 3.36 -8.99 6.63
N ALA A 78 4.16 -9.94 7.14
CA ALA A 78 5.52 -9.66 7.62
C ALA A 78 6.50 -9.24 6.51
N ASP A 79 6.24 -9.63 5.26
CA ASP A 79 6.99 -9.23 4.07
C ASP A 79 6.49 -7.90 3.46
N PHE A 80 5.79 -7.09 4.24
CA PHE A 80 5.35 -5.75 3.87
C PHE A 80 6.53 -4.82 3.62
N GLN A 81 6.58 -4.26 2.40
CA GLN A 81 7.52 -3.22 2.05
C GLN A 81 6.85 -1.86 2.19
N SER A 82 7.34 -1.03 3.11
CA SER A 82 6.80 0.31 3.32
C SER A 82 7.08 1.19 2.09
N LEU A 83 6.05 1.88 1.60
CA LEU A 83 6.14 2.95 0.61
C LEU A 83 6.09 4.33 1.25
N LEU A 84 5.24 4.47 2.27
CA LEU A 84 4.95 5.74 2.94
C LEU A 84 4.71 5.52 4.42
N GLY A 85 5.19 6.47 5.21
CA GLY A 85 5.21 6.36 6.67
C GLY A 85 6.26 5.37 7.16
N ASP A 86 6.44 5.35 8.48
CA ASP A 86 7.28 4.34 9.12
C ASP A 86 6.59 2.97 9.04
N SER A 87 7.37 1.93 8.73
CA SER A 87 6.83 0.57 8.71
C SER A 87 6.28 0.22 10.10
N PRO A 88 5.03 -0.27 10.23
CA PRO A 88 4.49 -0.69 11.52
C PRO A 88 5.24 -1.89 12.11
N PHE A 89 6.06 -2.57 11.30
CA PHE A 89 6.92 -3.68 11.69
C PHE A 89 8.40 -3.30 11.83
N ALA A 90 8.77 -2.05 11.52
CA ALA A 90 10.11 -1.54 11.85
C ALA A 90 10.16 -1.16 13.34
N ALA A 91 10.02 -2.16 14.19
CA ALA A 91 10.38 -2.06 15.59
C ALA A 91 11.60 -2.95 15.83
N VAL A 92 12.73 -2.27 16.05
CA VAL A 92 14.03 -2.71 16.62
C VAL A 92 15.04 -3.38 15.67
#